data_AF-A0A537BKE9-F1
#
_entry.id   AF-A0A537BKE9-F1
#
_cell.length_a   1.000
_cell.length_b   1.000
_cell.length_c   1.000
_cell.angle_alpha   90.00
_cell.angle_beta   90.00
_cell.angle_gamma   90.00
#
_symmetry.space_group_name_H-M   'P 1'
#
loop_
_entity.id
_entity.type
_entity.pdbx_description
1 polymer ?
#
loop_
_entity_poly.entity_id
_entity_poly.type
_entity_poly.pdbx_seq_one_letter_code
_entity_poly.pdbx_strand_id
1 'polypeptide(L)'
;MDKRTLAVAVWFAFAVSISPGSHAQAPAPRTLKMQSTWPASITLQEHFKIFAERLEKLTSGSLKIEAMAAGQIVPAFEVLDATNRKVLDGWHAIAYYWVGKNPAAALFAGPPGGPFGMDHMDYLGWLYVGGGLEMWRDFYQNDLKLNVIPFPAHPSSPQALGWFKKPLKSVADFKGMKCRQTGLNAEVYAKLGQSVVNMPGGEIVPAAQRGVID
;
A
#
# COMPACT_ATOMS: atom_id res chain seq x y z
N MET A 1 18.03 -48.82 -80.47
CA MET A 1 18.78 -48.74 -79.19
C MET A 1 19.37 -47.34 -79.12
N ASP A 2 18.68 -46.25 -78.81
CA ASP A 2 17.64 -45.88 -77.83
C ASP A 2 18.13 -45.66 -76.38
N LYS A 3 17.80 -44.45 -75.90
CA LYS A 3 17.57 -43.97 -74.53
C LYS A 3 18.68 -43.27 -73.70
N ARG A 4 18.53 -41.94 -73.66
CA ARG A 4 18.28 -41.10 -72.46
C ARG A 4 19.47 -40.59 -71.63
N THR A 5 19.75 -39.30 -71.84
CA THR A 5 19.82 -38.22 -70.84
C THR A 5 19.73 -38.64 -69.36
N LEU A 6 20.78 -38.43 -68.58
CA LEU A 6 20.70 -38.33 -67.12
C LEU A 6 21.12 -36.92 -66.68
N ALA A 7 20.12 -36.09 -66.39
CA ALA A 7 20.32 -34.88 -65.61
C ALA A 7 20.49 -35.27 -64.14
N VAL A 8 21.57 -34.81 -63.51
CA VAL A 8 21.81 -34.97 -62.07
C VAL A 8 20.90 -33.99 -61.35
N ALA A 9 19.79 -34.49 -60.79
CA ALA A 9 18.95 -33.73 -59.88
C ALA A 9 19.59 -33.77 -58.47
N VAL A 10 20.25 -32.68 -58.09
CA VAL A 10 20.69 -32.45 -56.70
C VAL A 10 19.44 -32.12 -55.88
N TRP A 11 18.95 -33.09 -55.12
CA TRP A 11 17.92 -32.86 -54.11
C TRP A 11 18.59 -32.24 -52.87
N PHE A 12 18.47 -30.92 -52.71
CA PHE A 12 18.69 -30.29 -51.41
C PHE A 12 17.51 -30.65 -50.49
N ALA A 13 17.68 -31.63 -49.62
CA ALA A 13 16.78 -31.86 -48.50
C ALA A 13 16.99 -30.72 -47.49
N PHE A 14 16.12 -29.72 -47.51
CA PHE A 14 16.01 -28.74 -46.44
C PHE A 14 15.43 -29.46 -45.21
N ALA A 15 16.32 -29.93 -44.31
CA ALA A 15 15.90 -30.35 -42.99
C ALA A 15 15.48 -29.09 -42.23
N VAL A 16 14.18 -28.84 -42.14
CA VAL A 16 13.62 -27.87 -41.19
C VAL A 16 13.87 -28.44 -39.79
N SER A 17 14.96 -28.01 -39.16
CA SER A 17 15.18 -28.21 -37.74
C SER A 17 14.10 -27.43 -37.00
N ILE A 18 13.01 -28.11 -36.64
CA ILE A 18 12.06 -27.61 -35.65
C ILE A 18 12.84 -27.58 -34.34
N SER A 19 13.46 -26.42 -34.05
CA SER A 19 13.96 -26.16 -32.71
C SER A 19 12.75 -26.30 -31.79
N PRO A 20 12.75 -27.21 -30.80
CA PRO A 20 11.68 -27.24 -29.82
C PRO A 20 11.64 -25.84 -29.23
N GLY A 21 10.54 -25.14 -29.50
CA GLY A 21 10.36 -23.78 -29.02
C GLY A 21 10.70 -23.77 -27.55
N SER A 22 11.60 -22.89 -27.13
CA SER A 22 11.88 -22.63 -25.74
C SER A 22 10.56 -22.31 -25.07
N HIS A 23 9.92 -23.31 -24.47
CA HIS A 23 8.80 -23.10 -23.56
C HIS A 23 9.38 -22.20 -22.47
N ALA A 24 8.96 -20.93 -22.47
CA ALA A 24 9.30 -20.02 -21.39
C ALA A 24 8.87 -20.73 -20.10
N GLN A 25 9.84 -21.15 -19.31
CA GLN A 25 9.59 -21.84 -18.05
C GLN A 25 8.73 -20.91 -17.21
N ALA A 26 7.54 -21.37 -16.81
CA ALA A 26 6.68 -20.60 -15.94
C ALA A 26 7.51 -20.14 -14.73
N PRO A 27 7.45 -18.84 -14.33
CA PRO A 27 8.25 -18.34 -13.22
C PRO A 27 8.05 -19.22 -11.99
N ALA A 28 9.15 -19.57 -11.31
CA ALA A 28 9.06 -20.33 -10.07
C ALA A 28 8.13 -19.59 -9.08
N PRO A 29 7.21 -20.30 -8.40
CA PRO A 29 6.30 -19.67 -7.44
C PRO A 29 7.07 -18.85 -6.39
N ARG A 30 6.75 -17.56 -6.28
CA ARG A 30 7.35 -16.66 -5.29
C ARG A 30 6.33 -16.30 -4.22
N THR A 31 6.74 -16.35 -2.96
CA THR A 31 5.95 -15.83 -1.83
C THR A 31 6.59 -14.56 -1.32
N LEU A 32 5.81 -13.48 -1.26
CA LEU A 32 6.21 -12.19 -0.69
C LEU A 32 5.71 -12.10 0.75
N LYS A 33 6.60 -11.78 1.69
CA LYS A 33 6.27 -11.53 3.09
C LYS A 33 5.89 -10.08 3.28
N MET A 34 4.60 -9.81 3.52
CA MET A 34 4.11 -8.44 3.63
C MET A 34 3.32 -8.24 4.92
N GLN A 35 3.53 -7.12 5.61
CA GLN A 35 2.83 -6.80 6.85
C GLN A 35 1.98 -5.54 6.71
N SER A 36 0.77 -5.55 7.26
CA SER A 36 -0.05 -4.35 7.33
C SER A 36 0.20 -3.53 8.61
N THR A 37 -0.39 -2.34 8.65
CA THR A 37 -0.52 -1.52 9.88
C THR A 37 -1.82 -1.80 10.64
N TRP A 38 -2.57 -2.82 10.23
CA TRP A 38 -3.93 -3.08 10.68
C TRP A 38 -3.97 -4.23 11.68
N PRO A 39 -4.72 -4.12 12.79
CA PRO A 39 -5.06 -5.27 13.61
C PRO A 39 -5.76 -6.35 12.81
N ALA A 40 -5.64 -7.61 13.23
CA ALA A 40 -6.28 -8.73 12.56
C ALA A 40 -7.82 -8.63 12.51
N SER A 41 -8.43 -7.86 13.42
CA SER A 41 -9.88 -7.77 13.62
C SER A 41 -10.58 -6.72 12.75
N ILE A 42 -9.87 -5.90 11.98
CA ILE A 42 -10.49 -4.81 11.20
C ILE A 42 -10.58 -5.15 9.71
N THR A 43 -11.58 -4.56 9.04
CA THR A 43 -11.87 -4.77 7.61
C THR A 43 -10.72 -4.40 6.69
N LEU A 44 -9.83 -3.47 7.09
CA LEU A 44 -8.62 -3.15 6.30
C LEU A 44 -7.62 -4.31 6.22
N GLN A 45 -7.55 -5.17 7.24
CA GLN A 45 -6.74 -6.39 7.16
C GLN A 45 -7.42 -7.43 6.28
N GLU A 46 -8.74 -7.54 6.35
CA GLU A 46 -9.51 -8.41 5.47
C GLU A 46 -9.34 -8.01 4.00
N HIS A 47 -9.43 -6.71 3.67
CA HIS A 47 -9.16 -6.20 2.33
C HIS A 47 -7.75 -6.56 1.84
N PHE A 48 -6.75 -6.51 2.72
CA PHE A 48 -5.38 -6.89 2.35
C PHE A 48 -5.27 -8.39 2.02
N LYS A 49 -5.95 -9.24 2.79
CA LYS A 49 -6.03 -10.69 2.49
C LYS A 49 -6.77 -10.95 1.18
N ILE A 50 -7.88 -10.26 0.92
CA ILE A 50 -8.62 -10.37 -0.35
C ILE A 50 -7.73 -9.98 -1.54
N PHE A 51 -6.92 -8.93 -1.40
CA PHE A 51 -5.94 -8.56 -2.43
C PHE A 51 -4.91 -9.67 -2.66
N ALA A 52 -4.33 -10.23 -1.59
CA ALA A 52 -3.37 -11.32 -1.66
C ALA A 52 -3.96 -12.56 -2.36
N GLU A 53 -5.17 -12.97 -1.99
CA GLU A 53 -5.87 -14.10 -2.61
C GLU A 53 -6.20 -13.84 -4.09
N ARG A 54 -6.61 -12.62 -4.43
CA ARG A 54 -6.90 -12.24 -5.82
C ARG A 54 -5.63 -12.29 -6.67
N LEU A 55 -4.51 -11.81 -6.14
CA LEU A 55 -3.22 -11.87 -6.82
C LEU A 55 -2.79 -13.32 -7.07
N GLU A 56 -2.93 -14.19 -6.08
CA GLU A 56 -2.62 -15.61 -6.23
C GLU A 56 -3.48 -16.26 -7.33
N LYS A 57 -4.79 -15.99 -7.36
CA LYS A 57 -5.71 -16.48 -8.39
C LYS A 57 -5.34 -15.98 -9.79
N LEU A 58 -5.11 -14.67 -9.93
CA LEU A 58 -4.77 -14.04 -11.22
C LEU A 58 -3.42 -14.51 -11.78
N THR A 59 -2.50 -14.91 -10.90
CA THR A 59 -1.16 -15.39 -11.29
C THR A 59 -1.07 -16.92 -11.32
N SER A 60 -2.21 -17.62 -11.16
CA SER A 60 -2.26 -19.09 -11.07
C SER A 60 -1.27 -19.66 -10.06
N GLY A 61 -1.07 -18.98 -8.93
CA GLY A 61 -0.17 -19.40 -7.85
C GLY A 61 1.31 -19.08 -8.06
N SER A 62 1.71 -18.49 -9.21
CA SER A 62 3.11 -18.11 -9.43
C SER A 62 3.57 -16.95 -8.55
N LEU A 63 2.64 -16.16 -7.98
CA LEU A 63 2.93 -15.14 -6.98
C LEU A 63 1.93 -15.24 -5.82
N LYS A 64 2.46 -15.29 -4.60
CA LYS A 64 1.68 -15.32 -3.36
C LYS A 64 2.12 -14.19 -2.43
N ILE A 65 1.21 -13.71 -1.59
CA ILE A 65 1.51 -12.78 -0.51
C ILE A 65 1.14 -13.43 0.81
N GLU A 66 2.11 -13.58 1.71
CA GLU A 66 1.86 -13.85 3.12
C GLU A 66 1.41 -12.54 3.78
N ALA A 67 0.09 -12.32 3.86
CA ALA A 67 -0.53 -11.07 4.31
C ALA A 67 -0.66 -11.00 5.84
N MET A 68 0.40 -10.55 6.50
CA MET A 68 0.51 -10.45 7.95
C MET A 68 -0.22 -9.23 8.52
N ALA A 69 -0.75 -9.36 9.73
CA ALA A 69 -1.35 -8.27 10.49
C ALA A 69 -0.28 -7.43 11.22
N ALA A 70 -0.68 -6.27 11.75
CA ALA A 70 0.20 -5.40 12.51
C ALA A 70 0.90 -6.14 13.66
N GLY A 71 2.21 -5.89 13.81
CA GLY A 71 2.99 -6.37 14.95
C GLY A 71 3.49 -7.81 14.85
N GLN A 72 3.24 -8.53 13.75
CA GLN A 72 3.72 -9.92 13.62
C GLN A 72 5.24 -10.03 13.39
N ILE A 73 5.84 -9.07 12.70
CA ILE A 73 7.28 -8.99 12.43
C ILE A 73 7.88 -7.70 13.03
N VAL A 74 7.25 -6.55 12.75
CA VAL A 74 7.67 -5.24 13.28
C VAL A 74 6.47 -4.45 13.80
N PRO A 75 6.67 -3.48 14.71
CA PRO A 75 5.64 -2.52 15.08
C PRO A 75 4.97 -1.86 13.87
N ALA A 76 3.69 -1.48 13.98
CA ALA A 76 2.92 -0.99 12.84
C ALA A 76 3.60 0.20 12.12
N PHE A 77 4.12 1.18 12.86
CA PHE A 77 4.78 2.34 12.27
C PHE A 77 6.20 2.07 11.72
N GLU A 78 6.69 0.83 11.78
CA GLU A 78 8.01 0.47 11.26
C GLU A 78 7.97 -0.27 9.91
N VAL A 79 6.78 -0.62 9.39
CA VAL A 79 6.68 -1.44 8.16
C VAL A 79 7.37 -0.80 6.93
N LEU A 80 7.40 0.53 6.85
CA LEU A 80 8.09 1.26 5.78
C LEU A 80 9.61 1.04 5.84
N ASP A 81 10.20 1.23 7.02
CA ASP A 81 11.65 1.05 7.23
C ASP A 81 12.05 -0.43 7.14
N ALA A 82 11.21 -1.32 7.65
CA ALA A 82 11.41 -2.76 7.53
C ALA A 82 11.44 -3.20 6.06
N THR A 83 10.56 -2.64 5.22
CA THR A 83 10.56 -2.94 3.79
C THR A 83 11.78 -2.34 3.08
N ASN A 84 12.15 -1.10 3.40
CA ASN A 84 13.37 -0.48 2.87
C ASN A 84 14.62 -1.33 3.16
N ARG A 85 14.71 -1.92 4.35
CA ARG A 85 15.79 -2.83 4.76
C ARG A 85 15.61 -4.28 4.30
N LYS A 86 14.56 -4.59 3.52
CA LYS A 86 14.20 -5.94 3.04
C LYS A 86 13.94 -6.96 4.15
N VAL A 87 13.54 -6.51 5.34
CA VAL A 87 12.98 -7.39 6.39
C VAL A 87 11.60 -7.89 5.99
N LEU A 88 10.83 -7.02 5.32
CA LEU A 88 9.58 -7.34 4.63
C LEU A 88 9.78 -7.15 3.12
N ASP A 89 9.08 -7.93 2.30
CA ASP A 89 9.00 -7.71 0.85
C ASP A 89 8.06 -6.54 0.50
N GLY A 90 7.18 -6.15 1.42
CA GLY A 90 6.19 -5.10 1.21
C GLY A 90 5.30 -4.86 2.42
N TRP A 91 4.37 -3.92 2.29
CA TRP A 91 3.44 -3.57 3.36
C TRP A 91 2.10 -3.07 2.84
N HIS A 92 1.10 -3.01 3.73
CA HIS A 92 -0.20 -2.39 3.46
C HIS A 92 -0.54 -1.37 4.56
N ALA A 93 -0.49 -0.09 4.23
CA ALA A 93 -0.61 1.02 5.16
C ALA A 93 -1.15 2.28 4.48
N ILE A 94 -0.97 3.42 5.13
CA ILE A 94 -1.42 4.73 4.70
C ILE A 94 -0.31 5.75 4.96
N ALA A 95 -0.04 6.61 3.96
CA ALA A 95 1.19 7.41 3.92
C ALA A 95 1.32 8.41 5.07
N TYR A 96 0.21 8.95 5.59
CA TYR A 96 0.22 9.92 6.68
C TYR A 96 0.76 9.39 8.02
N TYR A 97 1.08 8.10 8.16
CA TYR A 97 1.83 7.58 9.31
C TYR A 97 3.30 7.97 9.27
N TRP A 98 3.81 8.38 8.11
CA TRP A 98 5.19 8.78 7.90
C TRP A 98 5.42 10.29 8.08
N VAL A 99 4.44 11.04 8.60
CA VAL A 99 4.58 12.49 8.86
C VAL A 99 5.72 12.81 9.82
N GLY A 100 6.08 11.88 10.72
CA GLY A 100 7.25 12.02 11.59
C GLY A 100 8.59 11.89 10.86
N LYS A 101 8.62 11.30 9.65
CA LYS A 101 9.79 11.29 8.75
C LYS A 101 9.84 12.54 7.90
N ASN A 102 8.71 12.90 7.28
CA ASN A 102 8.55 14.13 6.54
C ASN A 102 7.05 14.49 6.48
N PRO A 103 6.65 15.73 6.85
CA PRO A 103 5.25 16.14 6.85
C PRO A 103 4.56 16.02 5.49
N ALA A 104 5.31 16.10 4.38
CA ALA A 104 4.77 15.91 3.02
C ALA A 104 4.15 14.52 2.81
N ALA A 105 4.48 13.52 3.63
CA ALA A 105 3.85 12.21 3.57
C ALA A 105 2.32 12.26 3.74
N ALA A 106 1.78 13.28 4.41
CA ALA A 106 0.34 13.47 4.55
C ALA A 106 -0.37 13.79 3.22
N LEU A 107 0.35 14.24 2.19
CA LEU A 107 -0.20 14.55 0.87
C LEU A 107 -0.47 13.30 0.03
N PHE A 108 0.05 12.14 0.44
CA PHE A 108 -0.14 10.86 -0.26
C PHE A 108 -1.11 9.93 0.47
N ALA A 109 -1.99 10.51 1.29
CA ALA A 109 -3.10 9.82 1.95
C ALA A 109 -4.40 10.56 1.64
N GLY A 110 -5.48 9.81 1.43
CA GLY A 110 -6.79 10.42 1.15
C GLY A 110 -7.44 10.99 2.42
N PRO A 111 -8.05 12.18 2.36
CA PRO A 111 -7.91 13.23 1.32
C PRO A 111 -6.62 14.08 1.48
N PRO A 112 -5.85 14.33 0.39
CA PRO A 112 -4.66 15.20 0.44
C PRO A 112 -5.07 16.64 0.77
N GLY A 113 -4.42 17.24 1.79
CA GLY A 113 -4.81 18.54 2.35
C GLY A 113 -5.63 18.43 3.64
N GLY A 114 -5.84 17.22 4.17
CA GLY A 114 -6.57 17.01 5.42
C GLY A 114 -8.07 17.17 5.24
N PRO A 115 -8.82 17.61 6.27
CA PRO A 115 -10.29 17.58 6.27
C PRO A 115 -10.95 18.48 5.20
N PHE A 116 -10.17 19.31 4.50
CA PHE A 116 -10.61 20.23 3.46
C PHE A 116 -9.96 19.93 2.10
N GLY A 117 -9.37 18.74 1.96
CA GLY A 117 -8.66 18.29 0.77
C GLY A 117 -9.56 17.80 -0.37
N MET A 118 -8.92 17.17 -1.37
CA MET A 118 -9.60 16.50 -2.49
C MET A 118 -10.52 15.40 -1.99
N ASP A 119 -11.68 15.20 -2.62
CA ASP A 119 -12.48 14.01 -2.34
C ASP A 119 -11.83 12.74 -2.91
N HIS A 120 -12.50 11.60 -2.75
CA HIS A 120 -12.00 10.31 -3.25
C HIS A 120 -11.77 10.30 -4.76
N MET A 121 -12.68 10.87 -5.54
CA MET A 121 -12.62 10.85 -7.00
C MET A 121 -11.53 11.79 -7.50
N ASP A 122 -11.44 12.99 -6.92
CA ASP A 122 -10.39 13.95 -7.21
C ASP A 122 -9.01 13.38 -6.89
N TYR A 123 -8.86 12.69 -5.75
CA TYR A 123 -7.59 12.07 -5.36
C TYR A 123 -7.15 10.97 -6.32
N LEU A 124 -8.09 10.12 -6.75
CA LEU A 124 -7.81 9.10 -7.76
C LEU A 124 -7.45 9.72 -9.11
N GLY A 125 -8.17 10.78 -9.52
CA GLY A 125 -7.85 11.54 -10.73
C GLY A 125 -6.44 12.13 -10.68
N TRP A 126 -6.07 12.75 -9.56
CA TRP A 126 -4.72 13.27 -9.36
C TRP A 126 -3.66 12.17 -9.36
N LEU A 127 -3.89 11.06 -8.64
CA LEU A 127 -2.94 9.95 -8.58
C LEU A 127 -2.66 9.34 -9.95
N TYR A 128 -3.71 9.04 -10.73
CA TYR A 128 -3.59 8.26 -11.97
C TYR A 128 -3.46 9.10 -13.23
N VAL A 129 -3.87 10.37 -13.21
CA VAL A 129 -3.87 11.26 -14.38
C VAL A 129 -3.08 12.55 -14.13
N GLY A 130 -3.15 13.08 -12.91
CA GLY A 130 -2.50 14.35 -12.53
C GLY A 130 -1.03 14.25 -12.12
N GLY A 131 -0.38 13.10 -12.28
CA GLY A 131 1.03 12.88 -11.93
C GLY A 131 1.30 12.59 -10.46
N GLY A 132 0.25 12.33 -9.66
CA GLY A 132 0.40 12.11 -8.22
C GLY A 132 1.14 10.84 -7.85
N LEU A 133 1.01 9.77 -8.65
CA LEU A 133 1.71 8.51 -8.40
C LEU A 133 3.22 8.63 -8.65
N GLU A 134 3.62 9.34 -9.70
CA GLU A 134 5.02 9.66 -9.99
C GLU A 134 5.61 10.51 -8.86
N MET A 135 4.88 11.53 -8.43
CA MET A 135 5.28 12.37 -7.30
C MET A 135 5.42 11.57 -6.00
N TRP A 136 4.53 10.60 -5.74
CA TRP A 136 4.63 9.74 -4.56
C TRP A 136 5.86 8.83 -4.59
N ARG A 137 6.14 8.24 -5.76
CA ARG A 137 7.35 7.43 -5.96
C ARG A 137 8.62 8.25 -5.78
N ASP A 138 8.66 9.44 -6.38
CA ASP A 138 9.75 10.39 -6.26
C ASP A 138 9.98 10.80 -4.80
N PHE A 139 8.91 11.14 -4.08
CA PHE A 139 8.99 11.45 -2.65
C PHE A 139 9.61 10.31 -1.82
N TYR A 140 9.17 9.06 -2.03
CA TYR A 140 9.76 7.93 -1.30
C TYR A 140 11.23 7.67 -1.66
N GLN A 141 11.59 7.74 -2.94
CA GLN A 141 12.93 7.39 -3.40
C GLN A 141 13.94 8.53 -3.24
N ASN A 142 13.54 9.76 -3.52
CA ASN A 142 14.42 10.91 -3.59
C ASN A 142 14.34 11.81 -2.36
N ASP A 143 13.17 12.02 -1.75
CA ASP A 143 13.10 12.85 -0.53
C ASP A 143 13.36 12.01 0.72
N LEU A 144 12.75 10.83 0.83
CA LEU A 144 12.94 9.94 1.99
C LEU A 144 14.15 9.00 1.84
N LYS A 145 14.75 8.90 0.65
CA LYS A 145 15.87 7.99 0.34
C LYS A 145 15.56 6.52 0.66
N LEU A 146 14.34 6.08 0.36
CA LEU A 146 13.88 4.71 0.61
C LEU A 146 13.80 3.92 -0.70
N ASN A 147 14.31 2.69 -0.68
CA ASN A 147 14.21 1.74 -1.79
C ASN A 147 12.86 1.00 -1.76
N VAL A 148 11.79 1.74 -2.01
CA VAL A 148 10.42 1.23 -2.01
C VAL A 148 9.59 1.88 -3.11
N ILE A 149 8.50 1.21 -3.51
CA ILE A 149 7.57 1.71 -4.52
C ILE A 149 6.15 1.60 -3.97
N PRO A 150 5.39 2.71 -3.84
CA PRO A 150 4.00 2.67 -3.45
C PRO A 150 3.11 2.24 -4.64
N PHE A 151 2.08 1.47 -4.30
CA PHE A 151 0.95 1.17 -5.17
C PHE A 151 -0.32 1.66 -4.50
N PRO A 152 -1.14 2.51 -5.15
CA PRO A 152 -2.38 2.94 -4.55
C PRO A 152 -3.33 1.75 -4.34
N ALA A 153 -3.70 1.52 -3.08
CA ALA A 153 -4.86 0.71 -2.73
C ALA A 153 -6.10 1.62 -2.63
N HIS A 154 -7.30 1.03 -2.59
CA HIS A 154 -8.55 1.79 -2.53
C HIS A 154 -8.54 2.82 -1.38
N PRO A 155 -8.71 4.13 -1.66
CA PRO A 155 -8.73 5.15 -0.63
C PRO A 155 -9.92 4.95 0.32
N SER A 156 -9.77 5.28 1.60
CA SER A 156 -10.91 5.34 2.51
C SER A 156 -11.92 6.39 2.06
N SER A 157 -13.21 6.10 2.21
CA SER A 157 -14.30 7.08 2.11
C SER A 157 -14.13 8.21 3.14
N PRO A 158 -14.93 9.29 3.07
CA PRO A 158 -15.00 10.28 4.14
C PRO A 158 -15.12 9.61 5.51
N GLN A 159 -14.29 10.04 6.47
CA GLN A 159 -14.23 9.46 7.80
C GLN A 159 -15.12 10.28 8.75
N ALA A 160 -15.73 9.60 9.72
CA ALA A 160 -16.40 10.29 10.81
C ALA A 160 -15.40 11.14 11.62
N LEU A 161 -15.88 12.24 12.20
CA LEU A 161 -15.08 13.13 13.05
C LEU A 161 -14.35 12.38 14.18
N GLY A 162 -14.99 11.36 14.74
CA GLY A 162 -14.44 10.53 15.79
C GLY A 162 -15.53 9.90 16.65
N TRP A 163 -15.09 9.27 17.74
CA TRP A 163 -15.93 8.67 18.77
C TRP A 163 -15.66 9.40 20.07
N PHE A 164 -16.68 10.00 20.67
CA PHE A 164 -16.54 10.87 21.84
C PHE A 164 -17.48 10.41 22.96
N LYS A 165 -16.99 10.43 24.21
CA LYS A 165 -17.80 10.09 25.39
C LYS A 165 -18.94 11.08 25.66
N LYS A 166 -18.83 12.31 25.15
CA LYS A 166 -19.82 13.39 25.33
C LYS A 166 -20.11 14.05 23.98
N PRO A 167 -21.34 14.57 23.76
CA PRO A 167 -21.64 15.35 22.57
C PRO A 167 -20.76 16.60 22.46
N LEU A 168 -20.28 16.89 21.25
CA LEU A 168 -19.56 18.12 20.92
C LEU A 168 -20.54 19.14 20.33
N LYS A 169 -20.60 20.35 20.89
CA LYS A 169 -21.50 21.42 20.46
C LYS A 169 -20.76 22.63 19.88
N SER A 170 -19.47 22.77 20.20
CA SER A 170 -18.65 23.89 19.76
C SER A 170 -17.17 23.51 19.68
N VAL A 171 -16.37 24.35 19.01
CA VAL A 171 -14.91 24.19 18.97
C VAL A 171 -14.29 24.22 20.37
N ALA A 172 -14.89 24.96 21.31
CA ALA A 172 -14.39 25.04 22.68
C ALA A 172 -14.39 23.68 23.40
N ASP A 173 -15.24 22.73 22.99
CA ASP A 173 -15.32 21.39 23.56
C ASP A 173 -14.08 20.54 23.26
N PHE A 174 -13.27 20.93 22.26
CA PHE A 174 -12.00 20.27 21.97
C PHE A 174 -10.90 20.59 22.97
N LYS A 175 -11.01 21.71 23.70
CA LYS A 175 -9.93 22.20 24.56
C LYS A 175 -9.64 21.22 25.70
N GLY A 176 -8.40 20.76 25.76
CA GLY A 176 -7.90 19.81 26.77
C GLY A 176 -8.30 18.36 26.53
N MET A 177 -9.12 18.08 25.51
CA MET A 177 -9.56 16.72 25.18
C MET A 177 -8.39 15.92 24.61
N LYS A 178 -8.14 14.74 25.18
CA LYS A 178 -7.09 13.82 24.74
C LYS A 178 -7.60 12.93 23.63
N CYS A 179 -7.35 13.26 22.38
CA CYS A 179 -7.84 12.44 21.26
C CYS A 179 -6.71 11.81 20.46
N ARG A 180 -6.97 10.62 19.95
CA ARG A 180 -6.10 10.02 18.95
C ARG A 180 -6.28 10.74 17.61
N GLN A 181 -5.20 11.35 17.12
CA GLN A 181 -5.16 12.03 15.82
C GLN A 181 -3.89 11.62 15.05
N THR A 182 -3.99 11.55 13.72
CA THR A 182 -2.85 11.20 12.85
C THR A 182 -2.80 12.08 11.62
N GLY A 183 -1.62 12.18 11.00
CA GLY A 183 -1.41 13.04 9.84
C GLY A 183 -1.64 14.51 10.16
N LEU A 184 -2.08 15.29 9.17
CA LEU A 184 -2.36 16.73 9.32
C LEU A 184 -3.44 17.04 10.37
N ASN A 185 -4.34 16.09 10.63
CA ASN A 185 -5.38 16.27 11.65
C ASN A 185 -4.76 16.49 13.03
N ALA A 186 -3.64 15.85 13.35
CA ALA A 186 -2.98 16.04 14.63
C ALA A 186 -2.58 17.51 14.85
N GLU A 187 -2.08 18.18 13.81
CA GLU A 187 -1.73 19.61 13.89
C GLU A 187 -2.96 20.50 13.99
N VAL A 188 -3.98 20.25 13.16
CA VAL A 188 -5.22 21.04 13.14
C VAL A 188 -5.91 20.98 14.51
N TYR A 189 -6.14 19.78 15.04
CA TYR A 189 -6.84 19.63 16.31
C TYR A 189 -6.01 20.07 17.51
N ALA A 190 -4.67 19.97 17.45
CA ALA A 190 -3.82 20.57 18.46
C ALA A 190 -3.99 22.10 18.52
N LYS A 191 -4.08 22.77 17.36
CA LYS A 191 -4.38 24.22 17.29
C LYS A 191 -5.78 24.57 17.81
N LEU A 192 -6.74 23.65 17.71
CA LEU A 192 -8.07 23.78 18.31
C LEU A 192 -8.09 23.45 19.82
N GLY A 193 -6.95 23.08 20.40
CA GLY A 193 -6.77 22.86 21.83
C GLY A 193 -6.86 21.41 22.29
N GLN A 194 -6.96 20.42 21.38
CA GLN A 194 -6.88 19.01 21.76
C GLN A 194 -5.45 18.64 22.21
N SER A 195 -5.36 17.76 23.21
CA SER A 195 -4.12 17.05 23.55
C SER A 195 -4.00 15.82 22.65
N VAL A 196 -3.41 15.97 21.47
CA VAL A 196 -3.35 14.89 20.48
C VAL A 196 -2.39 13.76 20.87
N VAL A 197 -2.82 12.52 20.68
CA VAL A 197 -2.00 11.32 20.90
C VAL A 197 -1.87 10.55 19.58
N ASN A 198 -0.65 10.25 19.15
CA ASN A 198 -0.43 9.43 17.97
C ASN A 198 -0.26 7.96 18.38
N MET A 199 -1.07 7.06 17.81
CA MET A 199 -0.96 5.62 18.04
C MET A 199 -1.52 4.80 16.86
N PRO A 200 -1.04 3.55 16.67
CA PRO A 200 -1.60 2.60 15.72
C PRO A 200 -3.09 2.31 15.97
N GLY A 201 -3.79 1.90 14.92
CA GLY A 201 -5.23 1.60 14.98
C GLY A 201 -5.61 0.54 16.04
N GLY A 202 -4.73 -0.44 16.27
CA GLY A 202 -4.94 -1.49 17.27
C GLY A 202 -4.91 -1.04 18.72
N GLU A 203 -4.34 0.13 18.99
CA GLU A 203 -4.18 0.64 20.34
C GLU A 203 -5.32 1.57 20.75
N ILE A 204 -6.15 2.03 19.80
CA ILE A 204 -7.19 3.04 20.03
C ILE A 204 -8.21 2.56 21.08
N VAL A 205 -8.81 1.37 20.88
CA VAL A 205 -9.84 0.85 21.80
C VAL A 205 -9.27 0.57 23.19
N PRO A 206 -8.12 -0.14 23.35
CA PRO A 206 -7.51 -0.32 24.65
C PRO A 206 -7.09 1.01 25.33
N ALA A 207 -6.61 1.99 24.58
CA ALA A 207 -6.25 3.31 25.12
C ALA A 207 -7.49 4.07 25.62
N ALA A 208 -8.61 4.02 24.89
CA ALA A 208 -9.86 4.64 25.30
C ALA A 208 -10.44 3.97 26.55
N GLN A 209 -10.40 2.63 26.63
CA GLN A 209 -10.86 1.86 27.80
C GLN A 209 -10.06 2.19 29.06
N ARG A 210 -8.75 2.42 28.92
CA ARG A 210 -7.86 2.80 30.04
C ARG A 210 -7.87 4.30 30.37
N GLY A 211 -8.61 5.11 29.63
CA GLY A 211 -8.64 6.57 29.83
C GLY A 211 -7.35 7.29 29.43
N VAL A 212 -6.51 6.68 28.59
CA VAL A 212 -5.35 7.35 27.98
C VAL A 212 -5.81 8.40 26.98
N ILE A 213 -6.91 8.12 26.28
CA ILE A 213 -7.63 9.04 25.40
C ILE A 213 -9.10 9.13 25.83
N ASP A 214 -9.70 10.28 25.55
CA ASP A 214 -11.07 10.66 25.87
C ASP A 214 -12.09 10.10 24.89
#